data_AF-A0A927RE42-F1
#
_entry.id   AF-A0A927RE42-F1
#
_cell.length_a   1.000
_cell.length_b   1.000
_cell.length_c   1.000
_cell.angle_alpha   90.00
_cell.angle_beta   90.00
_cell.angle_gamma   90.00
#
_symmetry.space_group_name_H-M   'P 1'
#
loop_
_entity.id
_entity.type
_entity.pdbx_description
1 polymer ?
#
loop_
_entity_poly.entity_id
_entity_poly.type
_entity_poly.pdbx_seq_one_letter_code
_entity_poly.pdbx_strand_id
1 'polypeptide(L)'
;MLEALLLRESVSLVEELLDRIREDPAEITPHRFVRSTYLATVRRPLVSALVTGDAELLGRLMDSAVRSKQLLANERFVTVLTRNGLLRSDIDHLGYAMQATSAGFYLIDNLATRQPELALDLEARADAFAHTIRHAFEPPGEPDPGALKAAATELGTVLEELVATYRAWIYSAGPGRPPG
;
A
#
# COMPACT_ATOMS: atom_id res chain seq x y z
N MET A 1 0.77 -13.56 -19.33
CA MET A 1 -0.13 -12.54 -19.89
C MET A 1 -0.88 -11.77 -18.79
N LEU A 2 -1.57 -12.45 -17.87
CA LEU A 2 -2.25 -11.82 -16.73
C LEU A 2 -1.27 -11.22 -15.70
N GLU A 3 -0.19 -11.93 -15.36
CA GLU A 3 0.82 -11.46 -14.38
C GLU A 3 1.53 -10.18 -14.84
N ALA A 4 1.94 -10.12 -16.11
CA ALA A 4 2.52 -8.91 -16.68
C ALA A 4 1.54 -7.72 -16.69
N LEU A 5 0.24 -7.97 -16.87
CA LEU A 5 -0.80 -6.93 -16.78
C LEU A 5 -0.96 -6.45 -15.34
N LEU A 6 -1.03 -7.37 -14.37
CA LEU A 6 -1.10 -7.07 -12.94
C LEU A 6 0.10 -6.23 -12.48
N LEU A 7 1.31 -6.57 -12.93
CA LEU A 7 2.51 -5.82 -12.59
C LEU A 7 2.56 -4.45 -13.25
N ARG A 8 2.03 -4.29 -14.46
CA ARG A 8 1.88 -2.95 -15.08
C ARG A 8 0.92 -2.08 -14.29
N GLU A 9 -0.23 -2.61 -13.89
CA GLU A 9 -1.18 -1.90 -13.03
C GLU A 9 -0.56 -1.53 -11.68
N SER A 10 0.25 -2.45 -11.11
CA SER A 10 0.97 -2.21 -9.86
C SER A 10 2.04 -1.13 -10.01
N VAL A 11 2.76 -1.09 -11.13
CA VAL A 11 3.70 -0.01 -11.46
C VAL A 11 2.97 1.32 -11.54
N SER A 12 1.88 1.40 -12.30
CA SER A 12 1.11 2.64 -12.44
C SER A 12 0.52 3.12 -11.11
N LEU A 13 0.12 2.21 -10.22
CA LEU A 13 -0.31 2.57 -8.87
C LEU A 13 0.84 3.18 -8.06
N VAL A 14 2.00 2.53 -8.03
CA VAL A 14 3.13 3.03 -7.23
C VAL A 14 3.69 4.34 -7.79
N GLU A 15 3.69 4.52 -9.11
CA GLU A 15 4.05 5.78 -9.76
C GLU A 15 3.09 6.92 -9.40
N GLU A 16 1.77 6.65 -9.37
CA GLU A 16 0.78 7.63 -8.91
C GLU A 16 1.06 8.08 -7.47
N LEU A 17 1.44 7.16 -6.58
CA LEU A 17 1.81 7.50 -5.19
C LEU A 17 3.11 8.30 -5.11
N LEU A 18 4.12 7.94 -5.91
CA LEU A 18 5.38 8.67 -6.00
C LEU A 18 5.17 10.12 -6.46
N ASP A 19 4.33 10.33 -7.47
CA ASP A 19 4.05 11.67 -7.98
C ASP A 19 3.36 12.53 -6.91
N ARG A 20 2.40 11.98 -6.16
CA ARG A 20 1.79 12.69 -5.03
C ARG A 20 2.79 13.06 -3.93
N ILE A 21 3.72 12.16 -3.58
CA ILE A 21 4.77 12.44 -2.58
C ILE A 21 5.74 13.52 -3.07
N ARG A 22 6.05 13.54 -4.37
CA ARG A 22 6.92 14.56 -4.99
C ARG A 22 6.25 15.93 -5.01
N GLU A 23 4.94 15.98 -5.24
CA GLU A 23 4.14 17.20 -5.21
C GLU A 23 3.97 17.73 -3.77
N ASP A 24 3.66 16.85 -2.82
CA ASP A 24 3.48 17.18 -1.41
C ASP A 24 4.10 16.11 -0.49
N PRO A 25 5.24 16.39 0.15
CA PRO A 25 5.86 15.47 1.11
C PRO A 25 4.96 15.09 2.29
N ALA A 26 3.95 15.90 2.62
CA ALA A 26 2.99 15.57 3.67
C ALA A 26 2.07 14.40 3.30
N GLU A 27 2.05 13.99 2.03
CA GLU A 27 1.35 12.77 1.60
C GLU A 27 1.89 11.51 2.28
N ILE A 28 3.15 11.53 2.77
CA ILE A 28 3.72 10.39 3.49
C ILE A 28 3.21 10.26 4.93
N THR A 29 2.43 11.22 5.42
CA THR A 29 1.73 11.04 6.71
C THR A 29 0.81 9.82 6.62
N PRO A 30 0.79 8.93 7.65
CA PRO A 30 0.18 7.61 7.51
C PRO A 30 -1.28 7.66 7.02
N HIS A 31 -2.11 8.54 7.56
CA HIS A 31 -3.52 8.68 7.20
C HIS A 31 -3.74 9.21 5.78
N ARG A 32 -2.86 10.08 5.28
CA ARG A 32 -2.94 10.55 3.87
C ARG A 32 -2.49 9.45 2.93
N PHE A 33 -1.37 8.80 3.25
CA PHE A 33 -0.81 7.75 2.45
C PHE A 33 -1.75 6.55 2.29
N VAL A 34 -2.36 6.07 3.38
CA VAL A 34 -3.31 4.95 3.34
C VAL A 34 -4.59 5.32 2.58
N ARG A 35 -5.08 6.56 2.70
CA ARG A 35 -6.24 7.05 1.95
C ARG A 35 -5.97 7.00 0.45
N SER A 36 -4.86 7.56 0.01
CA SER A 36 -4.46 7.59 -1.40
C SER A 36 -4.18 6.20 -1.94
N THR A 37 -3.48 5.35 -1.18
CA THR A 37 -3.22 3.96 -1.56
C THR A 37 -4.50 3.15 -1.66
N TYR A 38 -5.44 3.33 -0.73
CA TYR A 38 -6.74 2.67 -0.75
C TYR A 38 -7.52 3.04 -2.02
N LEU A 39 -7.71 4.33 -2.28
CA LEU A 39 -8.41 4.81 -3.48
C LEU A 39 -7.74 4.35 -4.77
N ALA A 40 -6.41 4.41 -4.84
CA ALA A 40 -5.65 3.95 -6.00
C ALA A 40 -5.81 2.43 -6.23
N THR A 41 -5.89 1.65 -5.15
CA THR A 41 -6.03 0.19 -5.21
C THR A 41 -7.43 -0.22 -5.65
N VAL A 42 -8.47 0.26 -4.96
CA VAL A 42 -9.86 -0.17 -5.18
C VAL A 42 -10.43 0.30 -6.54
N ARG A 43 -9.88 1.37 -7.12
CA ARG A 43 -10.20 1.82 -8.49
C ARG A 43 -9.63 0.92 -9.59
N ARG A 44 -8.70 0.02 -9.25
CA ARG A 44 -8.03 -0.89 -10.19
C ARG A 44 -8.48 -2.32 -9.92
N PRO A 45 -9.46 -2.87 -10.66
CA PRO A 45 -10.10 -4.15 -10.34
C PRO A 45 -9.12 -5.31 -10.17
N LEU A 46 -8.06 -5.38 -10.97
CA LEU A 46 -7.04 -6.44 -10.88
C LEU A 46 -6.20 -6.35 -9.61
N VAL A 47 -5.81 -5.14 -9.21
CA VAL A 47 -5.05 -4.89 -7.98
C VAL A 47 -5.96 -5.11 -6.77
N SER A 48 -7.19 -4.60 -6.82
CA SER A 48 -8.20 -4.82 -5.79
C SER A 48 -8.44 -6.31 -5.55
N ALA A 49 -8.63 -7.11 -6.61
CA ALA A 49 -8.81 -8.56 -6.48
C ALA A 49 -7.61 -9.28 -5.83
N LEU A 50 -6.38 -8.86 -6.14
CA LEU A 50 -5.16 -9.38 -5.49
C LEU A 50 -5.17 -9.11 -3.99
N VAL A 51 -5.62 -7.92 -3.57
CA VAL A 51 -5.66 -7.50 -2.16
C VAL A 51 -6.84 -8.11 -1.41
N THR A 52 -8.03 -8.23 -2.02
CA THR A 52 -9.29 -8.52 -1.32
C THR A 52 -9.80 -9.96 -1.45
N GLY A 53 -9.40 -10.72 -2.48
CA GLY A 53 -10.22 -11.88 -2.84
C GLY A 53 -9.55 -13.04 -3.55
N ASP A 54 -8.27 -12.95 -3.89
CA ASP A 54 -7.60 -14.08 -4.55
C ASP A 54 -6.10 -14.15 -4.25
N ALA A 55 -5.71 -13.71 -3.05
CA ALA A 55 -4.31 -13.66 -2.62
C ALA A 55 -3.62 -15.04 -2.69
N GLU A 56 -4.37 -16.14 -2.61
CA GLU A 56 -3.81 -17.49 -2.77
C GLU A 56 -3.64 -17.89 -4.23
N LEU A 57 -4.57 -17.58 -5.15
CA LEU A 57 -4.47 -17.94 -6.57
C LEU A 57 -3.66 -16.91 -7.37
N LEU A 58 -3.98 -15.61 -7.25
CA LEU A 58 -3.23 -14.51 -7.84
C LEU A 58 -1.87 -14.33 -7.18
N GLY A 59 -1.76 -14.60 -5.87
CA GLY A 59 -0.46 -14.64 -5.24
C GLY A 59 0.40 -15.79 -5.78
N ARG A 60 -0.17 -17.00 -5.99
CA ARG A 60 0.56 -18.12 -6.63
C ARG A 60 1.02 -17.79 -8.06
N LEU A 61 0.28 -16.92 -8.73
CA LEU A 61 0.64 -16.41 -10.04
C LEU A 61 1.76 -15.37 -10.00
N MET A 62 2.03 -14.73 -8.86
CA MET A 62 3.19 -13.84 -8.69
C MET A 62 4.41 -14.64 -8.23
N ASP A 63 5.54 -14.41 -8.90
CA ASP A 63 6.82 -15.00 -8.48
C ASP A 63 7.14 -14.73 -6.99
N SER A 64 7.62 -15.77 -6.29
CA SER A 64 7.99 -15.72 -4.87
C SER A 64 8.96 -14.58 -4.52
N ALA A 65 9.84 -14.20 -5.45
CA ALA A 65 10.79 -13.10 -5.29
C ALA A 65 10.09 -11.74 -5.29
N VAL A 66 9.10 -11.54 -6.17
CA VAL A 66 8.30 -10.30 -6.23
C VAL A 66 7.48 -10.14 -4.95
N ARG A 67 6.84 -11.21 -4.49
CA ARG A 67 6.11 -11.21 -3.21
C ARG A 67 7.02 -10.88 -2.02
N SER A 68 8.21 -11.47 -1.98
CA SER A 68 9.20 -11.19 -0.92
C SER A 68 9.62 -9.72 -0.91
N LYS A 69 9.78 -9.10 -2.09
CA LYS A 69 10.11 -7.67 -2.20
C LYS A 69 8.97 -6.76 -1.74
N GLN A 70 7.72 -7.11 -2.02
CA GLN A 70 6.56 -6.39 -1.49
C GLN A 70 6.49 -6.44 0.04
N LEU A 71 6.71 -7.62 0.63
CA LEU A 71 6.74 -7.77 2.09
C LEU A 71 7.85 -6.93 2.72
N LEU A 72 9.05 -6.97 2.15
CA LEU A 72 10.18 -6.15 2.60
C LEU A 72 9.90 -4.64 2.47
N ALA A 73 9.24 -4.21 1.39
CA ALA A 73 8.85 -2.80 1.23
C ALA A 73 7.86 -2.37 2.32
N ASN A 74 6.89 -3.23 2.67
CA ASN A 74 5.92 -2.97 3.72
C ASN A 74 6.55 -2.94 5.13
N GLU A 75 7.49 -3.84 5.42
CA GLU A 75 8.24 -3.81 6.68
C GLU A 75 9.10 -2.54 6.80
N ARG A 76 9.75 -2.14 5.71
CA ARG A 76 10.50 -0.87 5.65
C ARG A 76 9.57 0.32 5.84
N PHE A 77 8.37 0.30 5.27
CA PHE A 77 7.39 1.37 5.44
C PHE A 77 7.10 1.64 6.92
N VAL A 78 6.70 0.62 7.68
CA VAL A 78 6.42 0.76 9.12
C VAL A 78 7.67 1.20 9.89
N THR A 79 8.83 0.64 9.54
CA THR A 79 10.10 0.97 10.22
C THR A 79 10.50 2.44 10.04
N VAL A 80 10.43 2.95 8.80
CA VAL A 80 10.80 4.33 8.48
C VAL A 80 9.86 5.32 9.15
N LEU A 81 8.55 5.07 9.10
CA LEU A 81 7.57 5.94 9.74
C LEU A 81 7.74 5.97 11.26
N THR A 82 7.97 4.82 11.89
CA THR A 82 8.21 4.73 13.33
C THR A 82 9.49 5.48 13.73
N ARG A 83 10.60 5.27 13.00
CA ARG A 83 11.87 5.94 13.28
C ARG A 83 11.80 7.46 13.15
N ASN A 84 11.00 7.96 12.21
CA ASN A 84 10.79 9.40 12.00
C ASN A 84 9.67 9.98 12.88
N GLY A 85 9.14 9.21 13.85
CA GLY A 85 8.11 9.70 14.77
C GLY A 85 6.78 10.01 14.10
N LEU A 86 6.48 9.39 12.96
CA LEU A 86 5.20 9.50 12.25
C LEU A 86 4.19 8.44 12.72
N LEU A 87 4.65 7.41 13.42
CA LEU A 87 3.82 6.42 14.10
C LEU A 87 4.08 6.44 15.60
N ARG A 88 3.04 6.12 16.36
CA ARG A 88 3.06 5.92 17.81
C ARG A 88 4.00 4.77 18.18
N SER A 89 4.84 5.00 19.18
CA SER A 89 5.78 3.99 19.70
C SER A 89 5.27 3.26 20.94
N ASP A 90 4.12 3.66 21.48
CA ASP A 90 3.50 3.05 22.67
C ASP A 90 2.57 1.87 22.34
N ILE A 91 2.45 1.50 21.06
CA ILE A 91 1.58 0.42 20.60
C ILE A 91 2.39 -0.87 20.48
N ASP A 92 2.08 -1.84 21.34
CA ASP A 92 2.60 -3.20 21.21
C ASP A 92 2.16 -3.80 19.87
N HIS A 93 3.10 -4.49 19.20
CA HIS A 93 2.85 -5.14 17.92
C HIS A 93 2.27 -4.19 16.84
N LEU A 94 2.69 -2.92 16.82
CA LEU A 94 2.24 -1.87 15.91
C LEU A 94 2.02 -2.34 14.46
N GLY A 95 3.01 -3.03 13.88
CA GLY A 95 2.91 -3.53 12.51
C GLY A 95 1.75 -4.51 12.29
N TYR A 96 1.50 -5.41 13.24
CA TYR A 96 0.35 -6.32 13.19
C TYR A 96 -0.97 -5.55 13.29
N ALA A 97 -1.09 -4.65 14.26
CA ALA A 97 -2.32 -3.89 14.49
C ALA A 97 -2.68 -3.03 13.26
N MET A 98 -1.70 -2.34 12.68
CA MET A 98 -1.89 -1.52 11.48
C MET A 98 -2.27 -2.38 10.26
N GLN A 99 -1.64 -3.56 10.09
CA GLN A 99 -1.98 -4.49 9.01
C GLN A 99 -3.38 -5.10 9.17
N ALA A 100 -3.76 -5.48 10.38
CA ALA A 100 -5.09 -6.02 10.66
C ALA A 100 -6.18 -4.98 10.38
N THR A 101 -5.98 -3.74 10.82
CA THR A 101 -6.89 -2.62 10.50
C THR A 101 -6.99 -2.41 8.99
N SER A 102 -5.85 -2.33 8.29
CA SER A 102 -5.82 -2.13 6.84
C SER A 102 -6.53 -3.25 6.09
N ALA A 103 -6.25 -4.51 6.44
CA ALA A 103 -6.92 -5.67 5.85
C ALA A 103 -8.43 -5.63 6.07
N GLY A 104 -8.90 -5.22 7.26
CA GLY A 104 -10.32 -5.03 7.55
C GLY A 104 -11.00 -4.07 6.58
N PHE A 105 -10.40 -2.92 6.30
CA PHE A 105 -10.94 -1.93 5.35
C PHE A 105 -10.99 -2.44 3.90
N TYR A 106 -10.03 -3.28 3.49
CA TYR A 106 -10.07 -3.89 2.17
C TYR A 106 -11.10 -5.02 2.06
N LEU A 107 -11.36 -5.75 3.14
CA LEU A 107 -12.27 -6.91 3.14
C LEU A 107 -13.73 -6.56 3.44
N ILE A 108 -14.00 -5.43 4.11
CA ILE A 108 -15.35 -5.07 4.54
C ILE A 108 -16.33 -4.94 3.36
N ASP A 109 -15.85 -4.57 2.17
CA ASP A 109 -16.68 -4.43 0.97
C ASP A 109 -17.27 -5.76 0.49
N ASN A 110 -16.52 -6.86 0.66
CA ASN A 110 -17.03 -8.20 0.40
C ASN A 110 -18.20 -8.55 1.35
N LEU A 111 -18.20 -7.97 2.55
CA LEU A 111 -19.26 -8.14 3.55
C LEU A 111 -20.42 -7.14 3.36
N ALA A 112 -20.15 -5.92 2.91
CA ALA A 112 -21.14 -4.86 2.70
C ALA A 112 -22.21 -5.23 1.67
N THR A 113 -21.88 -6.09 0.70
CA THR A 113 -22.86 -6.68 -0.24
C THR A 113 -23.99 -7.44 0.50
N ARG A 114 -23.76 -7.85 1.75
CA ARG A 114 -24.69 -8.59 2.60
C ARG A 114 -25.31 -7.73 3.72
N GLN A 115 -24.89 -6.46 3.85
CA GLN A 115 -25.29 -5.52 4.92
C GLN A 115 -25.39 -4.09 4.36
N PRO A 116 -26.53 -3.69 3.77
CA PRO A 116 -26.72 -2.38 3.15
C PRO A 116 -26.48 -1.19 4.10
N GLU A 117 -26.67 -1.39 5.40
CA GLU A 117 -26.38 -0.41 6.45
C GLU A 117 -24.89 -0.05 6.57
N LEU A 118 -23.99 -0.89 6.05
CA LEU A 118 -22.55 -0.61 5.97
C LEU A 118 -22.14 0.03 4.63
N ALA A 119 -23.09 0.27 3.72
CA ALA A 119 -22.81 0.83 2.41
C ALA A 119 -22.45 2.32 2.51
N LEU A 120 -21.15 2.59 2.56
CA LEU A 120 -20.59 3.92 2.34
C LEU A 120 -20.23 4.10 0.86
N ASP A 121 -20.21 5.33 0.36
CA ASP A 121 -19.53 5.59 -0.91
C ASP A 121 -18.01 5.42 -0.77
N LEU A 122 -17.30 5.33 -1.89
CA LEU A 122 -15.88 5.01 -1.90
C LEU A 122 -15.02 6.06 -1.16
N GLU A 123 -15.33 7.35 -1.30
CA GLU A 123 -14.57 8.42 -0.67
C GLU A 123 -14.81 8.42 0.85
N ALA A 124 -16.06 8.21 1.29
CA ALA A 124 -16.41 8.08 2.68
C ALA A 124 -15.71 6.87 3.37
N ARG A 125 -15.51 5.76 2.65
CA ARG A 125 -14.68 4.63 3.14
C ARG A 125 -13.22 5.03 3.31
N ALA A 126 -12.66 5.70 2.30
CA ALA A 126 -11.28 6.15 2.33
C ALA A 126 -11.06 7.16 3.49
N ASP A 127 -12.02 8.06 3.72
CA ASP A 127 -11.98 9.03 4.81
C ASP A 127 -12.11 8.35 6.18
N ALA A 128 -12.99 7.34 6.32
CA ALA A 128 -13.10 6.54 7.54
C ALA A 128 -11.81 5.77 7.84
N PHE A 129 -11.15 5.24 6.80
CA PHE A 129 -9.86 4.56 6.95
C PHE A 129 -8.77 5.54 7.39
N ALA A 130 -8.66 6.68 6.70
CA ALA A 130 -7.73 7.75 7.05
C ALA A 130 -7.93 8.21 8.51
N HIS A 131 -9.19 8.46 8.90
CA HIS A 131 -9.54 8.87 10.25
C HIS A 131 -9.09 7.84 11.29
N THR A 132 -9.36 6.56 11.04
CA THR A 132 -8.94 5.47 11.92
C THR A 132 -7.42 5.45 12.06
N ILE A 133 -6.67 5.57 10.95
CA ILE A 133 -5.21 5.57 11.00
C ILE A 133 -4.65 6.77 11.76
N ARG A 134 -5.17 7.98 11.49
CA ARG A 134 -4.76 9.22 12.15
C ARG A 134 -4.93 9.13 13.67
N HIS A 135 -6.03 8.56 14.14
CA HIS A 135 -6.39 8.60 15.56
C HIS A 135 -5.89 7.37 16.33
N ALA A 136 -5.70 6.24 15.66
CA ALA A 136 -5.19 5.03 16.31
C ALA A 136 -3.66 4.98 16.33
N PHE A 137 -2.99 5.34 15.23
CA PHE A 137 -1.57 5.00 15.02
C PHE A 137 -0.63 6.19 14.91
N GLU A 138 -1.11 7.41 14.69
CA GLU A 138 -0.25 8.60 14.60
C GLU A 138 -0.09 9.30 15.96
N PRO A 139 1.06 9.94 16.22
CA PRO A 139 1.21 10.80 17.39
C PRO A 139 0.27 12.00 17.33
N PRO A 140 -0.16 12.53 18.49
CA PRO A 140 -0.98 13.73 18.53
C PRO A 140 -0.19 14.96 18.02
N GLY A 141 -0.87 15.83 17.29
CA GLY A 141 -0.29 17.07 16.76
C GLY A 141 0.23 16.93 15.32
N GLU A 142 0.87 17.99 14.85
CA GLU A 142 1.50 18.01 13.52
C GLU A 142 2.89 17.37 13.60
N PRO A 143 3.28 16.57 12.59
CA PRO A 143 4.61 15.97 12.53
C PRO A 143 5.69 17.06 12.34
N ASP A 144 6.89 16.77 12.83
CA ASP A 144 8.04 17.64 12.56
C ASP A 144 8.30 17.71 11.04
N PRO A 145 8.35 18.92 10.43
CA PRO A 145 8.56 19.05 8.98
C PRO A 145 9.88 18.44 8.50
N GLY A 146 10.92 18.44 9.34
CA GLY A 146 12.21 17.82 9.02
C GLY A 146 12.12 16.30 8.92
N ALA A 147 11.53 15.68 9.93
CA ALA A 147 11.27 14.24 9.97
C ALA A 147 10.33 13.79 8.83
N LEU A 148 9.30 14.59 8.54
CA LEU A 148 8.38 14.33 7.43
C LEU A 148 9.12 14.31 6.07
N LYS A 149 9.96 15.31 5.82
CA LYS A 149 10.76 15.38 4.57
C LYS A 149 11.77 14.24 4.46
N ALA A 150 12.39 13.86 5.58
CA ALA A 150 13.32 12.73 5.63
C ALA A 150 12.61 11.41 5.31
N ALA A 151 11.46 11.16 5.95
CA ALA A 151 10.62 9.99 5.69
C ALA A 151 10.12 9.94 4.25
N ALA A 152 9.66 11.06 3.68
CA ALA A 152 9.21 11.15 2.29
C ALA A 152 10.33 10.80 1.31
N THR A 153 11.56 11.25 1.57
CA THR A 153 12.72 10.94 0.73
C THR A 153 13.03 9.44 0.77
N GLU A 154 13.13 8.87 1.98
CA GLU A 154 13.48 7.46 2.16
C GLU A 154 12.41 6.52 1.60
N LEU A 155 11.13 6.80 1.85
CA LEU A 155 10.03 6.01 1.31
C LEU A 155 9.87 6.21 -0.20
N GLY A 156 10.17 7.39 -0.73
CA GLY A 156 10.28 7.61 -2.17
C GLY A 156 11.28 6.64 -2.80
N THR A 157 12.48 6.50 -2.22
CA THR A 157 13.47 5.53 -2.69
C THR A 157 12.95 4.08 -2.62
N VAL A 158 12.28 3.69 -1.53
CA VAL A 158 11.70 2.33 -1.41
C VAL A 158 10.66 2.06 -2.52
N LEU A 159 9.80 3.04 -2.82
CA LEU A 159 8.80 2.91 -3.87
C LEU A 159 9.44 2.89 -5.27
N GLU A 160 10.48 3.67 -5.52
CA GLU A 160 11.25 3.64 -6.77
C GLU A 160 11.95 2.29 -6.99
N GLU A 161 12.55 1.70 -5.94
CA GLU A 161 13.12 0.35 -5.97
C GLU A 161 12.06 -0.71 -6.29
N LEU A 162 10.85 -0.56 -5.74
CA LEU A 162 9.73 -1.46 -6.00
C LEU A 162 9.27 -1.38 -7.46
N VAL A 163 9.13 -0.17 -8.02
CA VAL A 163 8.82 0.05 -9.44
C VAL A 163 9.90 -0.56 -10.34
N ALA A 164 11.17 -0.33 -10.04
CA ALA A 164 12.28 -0.91 -10.79
C ALA A 164 12.23 -2.44 -10.79
N THR A 165 11.89 -3.05 -9.64
CA THR A 165 11.72 -4.50 -9.49
C THR A 165 10.59 -5.02 -10.39
N TYR A 166 9.41 -4.39 -10.36
CA TYR A 166 8.29 -4.80 -11.21
C TYR A 166 8.61 -4.66 -12.70
N ARG A 167 9.24 -3.55 -13.10
CA ARG A 167 9.66 -3.32 -14.49
C ARG A 167 10.66 -4.37 -14.95
N ALA A 168 11.69 -4.65 -14.16
CA ALA A 168 12.68 -5.68 -14.47
C ALA A 168 12.03 -7.04 -14.69
N TRP A 169 11.02 -7.39 -13.88
CA TRP A 169 10.26 -8.63 -14.04
C TRP A 169 9.42 -8.63 -15.32
N ILE A 170 8.70 -7.54 -15.63
CA ILE A 170 7.91 -7.42 -16.86
C ILE A 170 8.79 -7.62 -18.10
N TYR A 171 10.02 -7.11 -18.10
CA TYR A 171 10.96 -7.24 -19.21
C TYR A 171 11.68 -8.59 -19.26
N SER A 172 11.96 -9.22 -18.11
CA SER A 172 12.58 -10.55 -18.06
C SER A 172 11.59 -11.68 -18.43
N ALA A 173 10.28 -11.43 -18.30
CA ALA A 173 9.19 -12.32 -18.72
C ALA A 173 8.83 -12.21 -20.23
N GLY A 174 9.63 -11.51 -21.05
CA GLY A 174 9.48 -11.46 -22.52
C GLY A 174 9.60 -12.84 -23.19
N PRO A 175 9.09 -13.02 -24.43
CA PRO A 175 8.79 -14.34 -24.99
C PRO A 175 10.09 -15.12 -25.26
N GLY A 176 10.37 -16.16 -24.47
CA GLY A 176 11.40 -17.15 -24.82
C GLY A 176 12.22 -17.79 -23.70
N ARG A 177 11.64 -18.14 -22.54
CA ARG A 177 12.35 -19.02 -21.59
C ARG A 177 11.62 -20.36 -21.42
N PRO A 178 12.27 -21.51 -21.69
CA PRO A 178 11.71 -22.81 -21.37
C PRO A 178 11.72 -23.02 -19.84
N PRO A 179 10.83 -23.86 -19.29
CA PRO A 179 10.83 -24.19 -17.88
C PRO A 179 12.13 -24.92 -17.51
N GLY A 180 12.79 -24.43 -16.47
CA GLY A 180 13.86 -25.14 -15.77
C GLY A 180 13.30 -26.09 -14.73
#